data_AF-A0A246NCR2-F1
#
_entry.id   AF-A0A246NCR2-F1
#
_cell.length_a   1.000
_cell.length_b   1.000
_cell.length_c   1.000
_cell.angle_alpha   90.00
_cell.angle_beta   90.00
_cell.angle_gamma   90.00
#
_symmetry.space_group_name_H-M   'P 1'
#
loop_
_entity.id
_entity.type
_entity.pdbx_description
1 polymer ?
#
loop_
_entity_poly.entity_id
_entity_poly.type
_entity_poly.pdbx_seq_one_letter_code
_entity_poly.pdbx_strand_id
1 'polypeptide(L)'
;MGGEEIYSIYGINFKDVCGGDIVYQNLTDVKNGKAKEKQLVVSETDFGEKFYFDYSQLKDEECPIFQKLPSGNSLHYANNFYEFLCKRIEAHLN
;
A
#
# COMPACT_ATOMS: atom_id res chain seq x y z
N MET A 1 19.29 -6.99 1.60
CA MET A 1 18.62 -6.66 0.32
C MET A 1 17.22 -7.18 0.43
N GLY A 2 16.29 -6.31 0.78
CA GLY A 2 14.86 -6.64 0.76
C GLY A 2 14.26 -6.04 -0.49
N GLY A 3 13.35 -6.76 -1.13
CA GLY A 3 12.50 -6.21 -2.17
C GLY A 3 11.37 -5.40 -1.55
N GLU A 4 10.95 -4.36 -2.25
CA GLU A 4 9.66 -3.73 -2.03
C GLU A 4 8.97 -3.68 -3.41
N GLU A 5 7.70 -4.05 -3.45
CA GLU A 5 6.87 -3.87 -4.63
C GLU A 5 5.70 -2.92 -4.35
N ILE A 6 5.39 -2.09 -5.33
CA ILE A 6 4.13 -1.35 -5.36
C ILE A 6 3.15 -2.20 -6.16
N TYR A 7 2.03 -2.56 -5.54
CA TYR A 7 1.01 -3.39 -6.16
C TYR A 7 0.39 -2.69 -7.38
N SER A 8 0.00 -3.50 -8.36
CA SER A 8 -0.47 -3.07 -9.68
C SER A 8 -1.78 -3.75 -10.05
N ILE A 9 -2.35 -3.40 -11.21
CA ILE A 9 -3.48 -4.08 -11.85
C ILE A 9 -2.99 -4.63 -13.19
N TYR A 10 -3.12 -5.94 -13.41
CA TYR A 10 -2.43 -6.61 -14.53
C TYR A 10 -3.29 -6.81 -15.80
N GLY A 11 -4.52 -6.29 -15.84
CA GLY A 11 -5.42 -6.46 -17.00
C GLY A 11 -5.87 -7.91 -17.28
N ILE A 12 -5.47 -8.85 -16.42
CA ILE A 12 -5.92 -10.24 -16.38
C ILE A 12 -6.71 -10.48 -15.09
N ASN A 13 -7.22 -11.69 -14.87
CA ASN A 13 -7.95 -11.98 -13.64
C ASN A 13 -7.01 -11.91 -12.43
N PHE A 14 -7.34 -11.09 -11.45
CA PHE A 14 -6.52 -10.89 -10.24
C PHE A 14 -6.25 -12.19 -9.47
N LYS A 15 -7.12 -13.20 -9.61
CA LYS A 15 -6.91 -14.53 -9.00
C LYS A 15 -5.72 -15.29 -9.59
N ASP A 16 -5.29 -14.92 -10.78
CA ASP A 16 -4.14 -15.52 -11.47
C ASP A 16 -2.83 -14.80 -11.11
N VAL A 17 -2.88 -13.67 -10.38
CA VAL A 17 -1.71 -12.88 -9.95
C VAL A 17 -1.78 -12.62 -8.43
N CYS A 18 -1.47 -13.66 -7.64
CA CYS A 18 -1.60 -13.60 -6.19
C CYS A 18 -0.60 -12.66 -5.48
N GLY A 19 0.51 -12.31 -6.13
CA GLY A 19 1.59 -11.49 -5.54
C GLY A 19 1.32 -9.99 -5.69
N GLY A 20 1.63 -9.44 -6.86
CA GLY A 20 1.59 -8.00 -7.06
C GLY A 20 0.21 -7.39 -7.35
N ASP A 21 -0.88 -8.16 -7.46
CA ASP A 21 -2.19 -7.59 -7.83
C ASP A 21 -2.89 -6.96 -6.61
N ILE A 22 -3.15 -5.66 -6.70
CA ILE A 22 -3.71 -4.88 -5.60
C ILE A 22 -5.12 -5.33 -5.19
N VAL A 23 -5.92 -5.86 -6.12
CA VAL A 23 -7.27 -6.36 -5.82
C VAL A 23 -7.18 -7.65 -5.04
N TYR A 24 -6.32 -8.58 -5.49
CA TYR A 24 -6.07 -9.83 -4.78
C TYR A 24 -5.56 -9.56 -3.36
N GLN A 25 -4.56 -8.67 -3.23
CA GLN A 25 -3.98 -8.33 -1.95
C GLN A 25 -4.98 -7.66 -1.01
N ASN A 26 -5.77 -6.70 -1.50
CA ASN A 26 -6.80 -6.05 -0.68
C ASN A 26 -7.83 -7.03 -0.12
N LEU A 27 -8.37 -7.91 -0.98
CA LEU A 27 -9.34 -8.92 -0.55
C LEU A 27 -8.76 -9.88 0.49
N THR A 28 -7.49 -10.28 0.31
CA THR A 28 -6.78 -11.16 1.22
C THR A 28 -6.50 -10.47 2.56
N ASP A 29 -6.05 -9.22 2.53
CA ASP A 29 -5.73 -8.46 3.74
C ASP A 29 -6.98 -8.14 4.56
N VAL A 30 -8.09 -7.74 3.93
CA VAL A 30 -9.36 -7.52 4.62
C VAL A 30 -9.88 -8.83 5.21
N LYS A 31 -9.87 -9.93 4.45
CA LYS A 31 -10.31 -11.26 4.92
C LYS A 31 -9.53 -11.74 6.14
N ASN A 32 -8.23 -11.45 6.18
CA ASN A 32 -7.34 -11.87 7.26
C ASN A 32 -7.23 -10.84 8.40
N GLY A 33 -8.01 -9.74 8.36
CA GLY A 33 -7.97 -8.68 9.36
C GLY A 33 -6.67 -7.86 9.38
N LYS A 34 -5.88 -7.92 8.30
CA LYS A 34 -4.63 -7.16 8.12
C LYS A 34 -4.87 -5.72 7.67
N ALA A 35 -6.00 -5.46 7.02
CA ALA A 35 -6.46 -4.13 6.62
C ALA A 35 -7.92 -3.91 7.07
N LYS A 36 -8.29 -2.65 7.33
CA LYS A 36 -9.69 -2.24 7.58
C LYS A 36 -10.41 -1.98 6.25
N GLU A 37 -11.74 -1.95 6.26
CA GLU A 37 -12.58 -1.76 5.07
C GLU A 37 -12.24 -0.50 4.24
N LYS A 38 -11.81 0.59 4.89
CA LYS A 38 -11.39 1.84 4.21
C LYS A 38 -9.88 1.95 3.98
N GLN A 39 -9.14 0.87 4.21
CA GLN A 39 -7.70 0.84 3.99
C GLN A 39 -7.39 0.02 2.75
N LEU A 40 -6.55 0.56 1.87
CA LEU A 40 -6.02 -0.15 0.71
C LEU A 40 -4.51 -0.18 0.79
N VAL A 41 -3.94 -1.35 1.10
CA VAL A 41 -2.48 -1.54 1.12
C VAL A 41 -1.95 -1.50 -0.31
N VAL A 42 -0.93 -0.67 -0.53
CA VAL A 42 -0.34 -0.42 -1.85
C VAL A 42 1.09 -0.95 -1.97
N SER A 43 1.76 -1.18 -0.85
CA SER A 43 3.09 -1.80 -0.77
C SER A 43 3.27 -2.46 0.60
N GLU A 44 3.95 -3.60 0.63
CA GLU A 44 4.47 -4.23 1.85
C GLU A 44 5.94 -4.56 1.64
N THR A 45 6.78 -4.16 2.58
CA THR A 45 8.22 -4.45 2.56
C THR A 45 8.50 -5.82 3.18
N ASP A 46 9.64 -6.42 2.83
CA ASP A 46 10.12 -7.66 3.47
C ASP A 46 10.28 -7.57 5.00
N PHE A 47 10.36 -6.34 5.56
CA PHE A 47 10.47 -6.10 6.99
C PHE A 47 9.10 -5.92 7.69
N GLY A 48 7.99 -6.04 6.95
CA GLY A 48 6.63 -5.95 7.47
C GLY A 48 6.08 -4.53 7.61
N GLU A 49 6.78 -3.52 7.08
CA GLU A 49 6.21 -2.18 6.92
C GLU A 49 5.18 -2.21 5.78
N LYS A 50 4.00 -1.63 6.02
CA LYS A 50 2.94 -1.51 5.01
C LYS A 50 2.67 -0.05 4.70
N PHE A 51 2.51 0.27 3.42
CA PHE A 51 1.99 1.56 2.97
C PHE A 51 0.54 1.37 2.51
N TYR A 52 -0.36 2.25 2.93
CA TYR A 52 -1.77 2.11 2.59
C TYR A 52 -2.47 3.45 2.46
N PHE A 53 -3.45 3.51 1.55
CA PHE A 53 -4.41 4.60 1.47
C PHE A 53 -5.42 4.50 2.61
N ASP A 54 -5.74 5.61 3.27
CA ASP A 54 -6.85 5.69 4.23
C ASP A 54 -8.02 6.47 3.62
N TYR A 55 -8.94 5.76 2.97
CA TYR A 55 -10.11 6.36 2.33
C TYR A 55 -11.11 6.96 3.32
N SER A 56 -10.93 6.80 4.64
CA SER A 56 -11.69 7.60 5.61
C SER A 56 -11.27 9.07 5.64
N GLN A 57 -10.10 9.39 5.08
CA GLN A 57 -9.51 10.72 5.00
C GLN A 57 -9.46 11.28 3.56
N LEU A 58 -10.20 10.66 2.63
CA LEU A 58 -10.32 11.14 1.25
C LEU A 58 -10.82 12.59 1.24
N LYS A 59 -10.08 13.49 0.59
CA LYS A 59 -10.42 14.91 0.48
C LYS A 59 -9.96 15.47 -0.86
N ASP A 60 -10.82 16.25 -1.51
CA ASP A 60 -10.49 16.92 -2.79
C ASP A 60 -9.95 15.93 -3.85
N GLU A 61 -10.55 14.73 -3.92
CA GLU A 61 -10.17 13.60 -4.80
C GLU A 61 -8.81 12.94 -4.48
N GLU A 62 -8.07 13.45 -3.51
CA GLU A 62 -6.80 12.88 -3.07
C GLU A 62 -6.95 12.10 -1.76
N CYS A 63 -6.22 10.99 -1.67
CA CYS A 63 -6.23 10.12 -0.51
C CYS A 63 -4.82 10.05 0.09
N PRO A 64 -4.65 10.38 1.39
CA PRO A 64 -3.35 10.31 2.03
C PRO A 64 -2.89 8.86 2.19
N ILE A 65 -1.57 8.70 2.22
CA ILE A 65 -0.91 7.41 2.45
C ILE A 65 -0.27 7.43 3.82
N PHE A 66 -0.49 6.35 4.55
CA PHE A 66 0.08 6.08 5.86
C PHE A 66 1.06 4.92 5.78
N GLN A 67 2.12 4.99 6.59
CA GLN A 67 3.04 3.90 6.82
C GLN A 67 2.69 3.23 8.15
N LYS A 68 2.37 1.95 8.11
CA LYS A 68 2.22 1.10 9.29
C LYS A 68 3.52 0.37 9.56
N LEU A 69 4.11 0.64 10.71
CA LEU A 69 5.31 -0.03 11.20
C LEU A 69 4.96 -1.43 11.73
N PRO A 70 5.93 -2.37 11.81
CA PRO A 70 5.74 -3.69 12.43
C PRO A 70 5.27 -3.61 13.89
N SER A 71 5.56 -2.51 14.58
CA SER A 71 5.07 -2.23 15.93
C SER A 71 3.56 -1.97 16.00
N GLY A 72 2.89 -1.80 14.85
CA GLY A 72 1.47 -1.49 14.73
C GLY A 72 1.16 0.00 14.64
N ASN A 73 2.12 0.87 14.94
CA ASN A 73 1.96 2.32 14.82
C ASN A 73 1.79 2.72 13.34
N SER A 74 0.84 3.61 13.09
CA SER A 74 0.61 4.18 11.75
C SER A 74 0.99 5.65 11.75
N LEU A 75 1.83 6.04 10.80
CA LEU A 75 2.34 7.39 10.64
C LEU A 75 1.88 7.95 9.30
N HIS A 76 1.49 9.22 9.25
CA HIS A 76 1.23 9.90 7.98
C HIS A 76 2.51 9.91 7.15
N TYR A 77 2.45 9.42 5.91
CA TYR A 77 3.62 9.26 5.05
C TYR A 77 3.61 10.21 3.86
N ALA A 78 2.47 10.36 3.17
CA ALA A 78 2.33 11.24 2.02
C ALA A 78 0.89 11.76 1.90
N ASN A 79 0.72 12.97 1.36
CA ASN A 79 -0.60 13.59 1.22
C ASN A 79 -1.41 12.99 0.05
N ASN A 80 -0.72 12.41 -0.93
CA ASN A 80 -1.32 11.78 -2.11
C ASN A 80 -0.40 10.69 -2.69
N PHE A 81 -0.89 9.98 -3.70
CA PHE A 81 -0.14 8.90 -4.34
C PHE A 81 1.10 9.39 -5.09
N TYR A 82 1.02 10.57 -5.72
CA TYR A 82 2.16 11.16 -6.43
C TYR A 82 3.35 11.40 -5.49
N GLU A 83 3.13 12.04 -4.35
CA GLU A 83 4.16 12.29 -3.34
C GLU A 83 4.76 10.98 -2.80
N PHE A 84 3.92 9.96 -2.60
CA PHE A 84 4.40 8.62 -2.23
C PHE A 84 5.34 8.04 -3.28
N LEU A 85 4.97 8.08 -4.57
CA LEU A 85 5.82 7.58 -5.65
C LEU A 85 7.17 8.31 -5.71
N CYS A 86 7.17 9.64 -5.62
CA CYS A 86 8.41 10.43 -5.57
C CYS A 86 9.31 9.96 -4.42
N LYS A 87 8.77 9.83 -3.21
CA LYS A 87 9.52 9.35 -2.04
C LYS A 87 10.07 7.94 -2.22
N ARG A 88 9.30 7.01 -2.80
CA ARG A 88 9.77 5.64 -3.06
C ARG A 88 10.88 5.61 -4.10
N ILE A 89 10.78 6.39 -5.18
CA ILE A 89 11.83 6.50 -6.20
C ILE A 89 13.11 7.07 -5.58
N GLU A 90 13.02 8.18 -4.84
CA GLU A 90 14.17 8.81 -4.18
C GLU A 90 14.86 7.87 -3.18
N ALA A 91 14.11 7.07 -2.44
CA ALA A 91 14.65 6.09 -1.49
C ALA A 91 15.48 4.97 -2.17
N HIS A 92 15.28 4.71 -3.46
CA HIS A 92 15.99 3.66 -4.23
C HIS A 92 17.02 4.21 -5.23
N LEU A 93 17.15 5.54 -5.32
CA LEU A 93 18.19 6.18 -6.12
C LEU A 93 19.54 6.30 -5.38
N ASN A 94 19.58 6.05 -4.07
CA ASN A 94 20.75 6.23 -3.21
C ASN A 94 21.28 4.91 -2.66
#